data_AF-A0A344LDL4-F1
#
_entry.id   AF-A0A344LDL4-F1
#
_cell.length_a   1.000
_cell.length_b   1.000
_cell.length_c   1.000
_cell.angle_alpha   90.00
_cell.angle_beta   90.00
_cell.angle_gamma   90.00
#
_symmetry.space_group_name_H-M   'P 1'
#
loop_
_entity.id
_entity.type
_entity.pdbx_description
1 polymer ?
#
loop_
_entity_poly.entity_id
_entity_poly.type
_entity_poly.pdbx_seq_one_letter_code
_entity_poly.pdbx_strand_id
1 'polypeptide(L)'
;MTTLDLAHTVAEHLGTGWRAYTGKAADGSEAHLAGPNDQVLDLFDGTTTGRKTDQGRLIIAGHLGFLRNHVPQDHEQDHKITVDQRKPPDVIAHEIRRRLLPNYEAALHAAWDEKHASDGIAAAREQLAATVAARLGVQRQDQDTDFHFGTVDAGVHGRVCVRPGASDSVFTVRVPHDRVAEFARLLATFGHLP
;
A
#
# COMPACT_ATOMS: atom_id res chain seq x y z
N MET A 1 -16.18 -17.74 28.52
CA MET A 1 -15.24 -17.89 27.41
C MET A 1 -14.89 -16.49 26.93
N THR A 2 -13.63 -16.11 26.98
CA THR A 2 -13.18 -14.81 26.47
C THR A 2 -13.19 -14.80 24.93
N THR A 3 -13.12 -13.63 24.31
CA THR A 3 -12.97 -13.52 22.84
C THR A 3 -11.70 -14.24 22.35
N LEU A 4 -10.64 -14.22 23.16
CA LEU A 4 -9.39 -14.93 22.86
C LEU A 4 -9.54 -16.46 22.93
N ASP A 5 -10.21 -16.99 23.96
CA ASP A 5 -10.49 -18.44 24.06
C ASP A 5 -11.32 -18.94 22.86
N LEU A 6 -12.30 -18.12 22.44
CA LEU A 6 -13.09 -18.38 21.26
C LEU A 6 -12.20 -18.36 20.00
N ALA A 7 -11.34 -17.36 19.87
CA ALA A 7 -10.42 -17.25 18.74
C ALA A 7 -9.49 -18.47 18.65
N HIS A 8 -8.95 -18.97 19.76
CA HIS A 8 -8.14 -20.20 19.77
C HIS A 8 -8.93 -21.40 19.22
N THR A 9 -10.14 -21.63 19.70
CA THR A 9 -10.98 -22.74 19.23
C THR A 9 -11.37 -22.57 17.75
N VAL A 10 -11.68 -21.35 17.32
CA VAL A 10 -11.98 -21.05 15.91
C VAL A 10 -10.75 -21.29 15.03
N ALA A 11 -9.55 -20.92 15.47
CA ALA A 11 -8.29 -21.16 14.74
C ALA A 11 -8.07 -22.66 14.51
N GLU A 12 -8.27 -23.49 15.53
CA GLU A 12 -8.18 -24.96 15.40
C GLU A 12 -9.14 -25.49 14.32
N HIS A 13 -10.38 -24.99 14.31
CA HIS A 13 -11.36 -25.36 13.30
C HIS A 13 -11.10 -24.77 11.92
N LEU A 14 -10.39 -23.65 11.79
CA LEU A 14 -9.91 -23.08 10.52
C LEU A 14 -8.79 -23.94 9.91
N GLY A 15 -8.05 -24.65 10.76
CA GLY A 15 -7.10 -25.69 10.36
C GLY A 15 -5.65 -25.20 10.33
N THR A 16 -4.78 -26.01 9.75
CA THR A 16 -3.33 -25.77 9.72
C THR A 16 -2.99 -24.37 9.18
N GLY A 17 -2.09 -23.68 9.87
CA GLY A 17 -1.63 -22.33 9.51
C GLY A 17 -2.40 -21.21 10.22
N TRP A 18 -3.51 -21.52 10.88
CA TRP A 18 -4.25 -20.56 11.70
C TRP A 18 -3.81 -20.60 13.16
N ARG A 19 -3.65 -19.42 13.76
CA ARG A 19 -3.37 -19.24 15.20
C ARG A 19 -4.04 -17.98 15.72
N ALA A 20 -4.48 -18.02 16.97
CA ALA A 20 -5.00 -16.85 17.65
C ALA A 20 -3.93 -16.13 18.48
N TYR A 21 -4.06 -14.83 18.63
CA TYR A 21 -3.24 -14.00 19.51
C TYR A 21 -4.00 -12.76 19.99
N THR A 22 -3.56 -12.17 21.10
CA THR A 22 -4.14 -10.93 21.64
C THR A 22 -3.65 -9.72 20.87
N GLY A 23 -4.53 -8.73 20.70
CA GLY A 23 -4.19 -7.41 20.18
C GLY A 23 -3.37 -6.56 21.15
N LYS A 24 -3.34 -5.25 20.92
CA LYS A 24 -2.62 -4.32 21.80
C LYS A 24 -3.42 -3.98 23.06
N ALA A 25 -4.72 -4.22 23.06
CA ALA A 25 -5.55 -4.02 24.24
C ALA A 25 -5.16 -4.98 25.37
N ALA A 26 -4.70 -4.41 26.49
CA ALA A 26 -4.24 -5.16 27.67
C ALA A 26 -5.36 -5.95 28.37
N ASP A 27 -6.62 -5.67 28.07
CA ASP A 27 -7.80 -6.34 28.64
C ASP A 27 -8.25 -7.59 27.86
N GLY A 28 -7.56 -7.92 26.76
CA GLY A 28 -7.89 -9.08 25.92
C GLY A 28 -9.20 -8.95 25.14
N SER A 29 -9.76 -7.74 25.05
CA SER A 29 -10.98 -7.45 24.26
C SER A 29 -10.75 -7.52 22.75
N GLU A 30 -9.49 -7.40 22.32
CA GLU A 30 -9.04 -7.58 20.94
C GLU A 30 -8.40 -8.97 20.78
N ALA A 31 -9.02 -9.82 19.97
CA ALA A 31 -8.44 -11.07 19.54
C ALA A 31 -8.23 -11.05 18.02
N HIS A 32 -7.13 -11.63 17.59
CA HIS A 32 -6.79 -11.75 16.17
C HIS A 32 -6.56 -13.20 15.80
N LEU A 33 -6.80 -13.52 14.53
CA LEU A 33 -6.42 -14.78 13.91
C LEU A 33 -5.38 -14.50 12.83
N ALA A 34 -4.16 -14.99 13.01
CA ALA A 34 -3.16 -15.04 11.94
C ALA A 34 -3.33 -16.34 11.17
N GLY A 35 -3.49 -16.23 9.86
CA GLY A 35 -3.60 -17.34 8.92
C GLY A 35 -2.38 -17.45 8.00
N PRO A 36 -2.43 -18.34 6.99
CA PRO A 36 -1.41 -18.43 5.95
C PRO A 36 -1.35 -17.16 5.08
N ASN A 37 -0.27 -16.99 4.31
CA ASN A 37 -0.11 -15.90 3.33
C ASN A 37 -0.36 -14.50 3.91
N ASP A 38 0.16 -14.26 5.12
CA ASP A 38 0.03 -13.01 5.87
C ASP A 38 -1.41 -12.57 6.16
N GLN A 39 -2.37 -13.51 6.09
CA GLN A 39 -3.76 -13.25 6.46
C GLN A 39 -3.86 -12.93 7.95
N VAL A 40 -4.62 -11.88 8.27
CA VAL A 40 -4.97 -11.53 9.64
C VAL A 40 -6.46 -11.20 9.69
N LEU A 41 -7.18 -11.78 10.65
CA LEU A 41 -8.57 -11.44 10.93
C LEU A 41 -8.69 -10.81 12.31
N ASP A 42 -9.40 -9.70 12.41
CA ASP A 42 -9.73 -9.01 13.64
C ASP A 42 -11.09 -9.49 14.16
N LEU A 43 -11.16 -9.89 15.42
CA LEU A 43 -12.38 -10.35 16.08
C LEU A 43 -12.79 -9.34 17.16
N PHE A 44 -14.00 -8.80 17.02
CA PHE A 44 -14.57 -7.84 17.94
C PHE A 44 -15.88 -8.36 18.53
N ASP A 45 -16.02 -8.25 19.85
CA ASP A 45 -17.33 -8.37 20.48
C ASP A 45 -18.18 -7.16 20.05
N GLY A 46 -19.40 -7.39 19.56
CA GLY A 46 -20.26 -6.32 19.07
C GLY A 46 -20.70 -5.31 20.14
N THR A 47 -20.49 -5.60 21.44
CA THR A 47 -20.60 -4.59 22.50
C THR A 47 -19.57 -3.46 22.37
N THR A 48 -18.41 -3.72 21.74
CA THR A 48 -17.36 -2.71 21.50
C THR A 48 -17.77 -1.62 20.51
N THR A 49 -18.76 -1.86 19.64
CA THR A 49 -19.20 -0.87 18.65
C THR A 49 -20.13 0.20 19.22
N GLY A 50 -20.64 0.00 20.44
CA GLY A 50 -21.65 0.85 21.06
C GLY A 50 -23.04 0.77 20.42
N ARG A 51 -23.24 -0.05 19.37
CA ARG A 51 -24.52 -0.21 18.69
C ARG A 51 -25.34 -1.33 19.32
N LYS A 52 -26.59 -1.04 19.69
CA LYS A 52 -27.51 -2.06 20.24
C LYS A 52 -27.74 -3.25 19.31
N THR A 53 -27.71 -3.04 17.99
CA THR A 53 -27.90 -4.09 16.98
C THR A 53 -26.77 -5.12 16.96
N ASP A 54 -25.60 -4.75 17.47
CA ASP A 54 -24.40 -5.58 17.45
C ASP A 54 -24.23 -6.33 18.79
N GLN A 55 -25.06 -6.04 19.79
CA GLN A 55 -25.02 -6.76 21.08
C GLN A 55 -25.33 -8.24 20.88
N GLY A 56 -24.47 -9.10 21.42
CA GLY A 56 -24.55 -10.55 21.24
C GLY A 56 -24.01 -11.05 19.89
N ARG A 57 -23.37 -10.18 19.10
CA ARG A 57 -22.74 -10.53 17.83
C ARG A 57 -21.23 -10.54 17.96
N LEU A 58 -20.60 -11.43 17.21
CA LEU A 58 -19.17 -11.39 16.93
C LEU A 58 -18.98 -10.77 15.55
N ILE A 59 -18.16 -9.72 15.47
CA ILE A 59 -17.76 -9.07 14.24
C ILE A 59 -16.37 -9.60 13.87
N ILE A 60 -16.20 -10.03 12.63
CA ILE A 60 -14.96 -10.60 12.12
C ILE A 60 -14.59 -9.84 10.85
N ALA A 61 -13.43 -9.20 10.84
CA ALA A 61 -12.97 -8.39 9.72
C ALA A 61 -11.60 -8.86 9.23
N GLY A 62 -11.38 -8.85 7.91
CA GLY A 62 -10.06 -9.03 7.31
C GLY A 62 -9.20 -7.79 7.53
N HIS A 63 -8.01 -7.99 8.08
CA HIS A 63 -7.07 -6.93 8.37
C HIS A 63 -6.12 -6.74 7.18
N LEU A 64 -6.17 -5.56 6.57
CA LEU A 64 -5.29 -5.19 5.44
C LEU A 64 -4.12 -4.29 5.86
N GLY A 65 -4.13 -3.73 7.08
CA GLY A 65 -3.05 -2.88 7.57
C GLY A 65 -2.68 -1.74 6.60
N PHE A 66 -1.40 -1.65 6.24
CA PHE A 66 -0.89 -0.65 5.29
C PHE A 66 -1.31 -0.94 3.84
N LEU A 67 -1.64 -2.19 3.49
CA LEU A 67 -2.06 -2.58 2.14
C LEU A 67 -3.43 -2.02 1.76
N ARG A 68 -4.21 -1.53 2.74
CA ARG A 68 -5.52 -0.90 2.47
C ARG A 68 -5.46 0.23 1.44
N ASN A 69 -4.31 0.92 1.33
CA ASN A 69 -4.11 2.02 0.38
C ASN A 69 -3.72 1.53 -1.03
N HIS A 70 -3.55 0.22 -1.20
CA HIS A 70 -3.17 -0.44 -2.45
C HIS A 70 -4.28 -1.37 -2.95
N VAL A 71 -5.44 -1.43 -2.29
CA VAL A 71 -6.57 -2.25 -2.75
C VAL A 71 -7.16 -1.59 -4.01
N PRO A 72 -7.25 -2.31 -5.14
CA PRO A 72 -7.91 -1.78 -6.32
C PRO A 72 -9.41 -1.52 -6.08
N GLN A 73 -9.99 -0.56 -6.79
CA GLN A 73 -11.36 -0.10 -6.55
C GLN A 73 -12.41 -1.22 -6.66
N ASP A 74 -12.23 -2.19 -7.56
CA ASP A 74 -13.10 -3.35 -7.74
C ASP A 74 -13.01 -4.38 -6.59
N HIS A 75 -11.99 -4.25 -5.75
CA HIS A 75 -11.77 -5.04 -4.55
C HIS A 75 -12.09 -4.27 -3.24
N GLU A 76 -12.49 -2.99 -3.32
CA GLU A 76 -12.93 -2.18 -2.16
C GLU A 76 -14.31 -2.65 -1.68
N GLN A 77 -14.35 -3.79 -1.00
CA GLN A 77 -15.53 -4.29 -0.30
C GLN A 77 -15.31 -4.23 1.22
N ASP A 78 -16.40 -4.18 1.98
CA ASP A 78 -16.31 -4.39 3.43
C ASP A 78 -15.92 -5.85 3.67
N HIS A 79 -14.64 -6.11 3.94
CA HIS A 79 -14.11 -7.44 4.24
C HIS A 79 -14.49 -7.83 5.67
N LYS A 80 -15.79 -7.90 5.94
CA LYS A 80 -16.32 -8.05 7.28
C LYS A 80 -17.58 -8.91 7.26
N ILE A 81 -17.69 -9.79 8.23
CA ILE A 81 -18.91 -10.53 8.52
C ILE A 81 -19.30 -10.33 9.98
N THR A 82 -20.61 -10.41 10.22
CA THR A 82 -21.17 -10.46 11.56
C THR A 82 -21.84 -11.82 11.75
N VAL A 83 -21.55 -12.46 12.88
CA VAL A 83 -22.10 -13.76 13.26
C VAL A 83 -22.71 -13.68 14.67
N ASP A 84 -23.60 -14.61 15.00
CA ASP A 84 -24.07 -14.75 16.38
C ASP A 84 -22.96 -15.35 17.24
N GLN A 85 -22.62 -14.70 18.36
CA GLN A 85 -21.53 -15.15 19.23
C GLN A 85 -21.81 -16.49 19.93
N ARG A 86 -23.08 -16.94 19.94
CA ARG A 86 -23.50 -18.22 20.53
C ARG A 86 -23.33 -19.40 19.57
N LYS A 87 -22.98 -19.15 18.31
CA LYS A 87 -22.72 -20.24 17.35
C LYS A 87 -21.54 -21.08 17.82
N PRO A 88 -21.60 -22.41 17.60
CA PRO A 88 -20.45 -23.27 17.82
C PRO A 88 -19.20 -22.79 17.04
N PRO A 89 -17.98 -22.92 17.60
CA PRO A 89 -16.75 -22.46 16.94
C PRO A 89 -16.50 -23.03 15.54
N ASP A 90 -16.86 -24.30 15.30
CA ASP A 90 -16.78 -24.94 13.99
C ASP A 90 -17.70 -24.29 12.95
N VAL A 91 -18.90 -23.88 13.38
CA VAL A 91 -19.84 -23.14 12.54
C VAL A 91 -19.33 -21.73 12.25
N ILE A 92 -18.72 -21.06 13.22
CA ILE A 92 -18.08 -19.74 13.02
C ILE A 92 -16.93 -19.88 12.01
N ALA A 93 -16.06 -20.88 12.16
CA ALA A 93 -14.99 -21.17 11.22
C ALA A 93 -15.51 -21.48 9.80
N HIS A 94 -16.63 -22.21 9.68
CA HIS A 94 -17.29 -22.44 8.39
C HIS A 94 -17.78 -21.12 7.76
N GLU A 95 -18.38 -20.22 8.55
CA GLU A 95 -18.84 -18.93 8.04
C GLU A 95 -17.69 -18.02 7.63
N ILE A 96 -16.57 -18.00 8.36
CA ILE A 96 -15.34 -17.29 7.97
C ILE A 96 -14.90 -17.76 6.58
N ARG A 97 -14.74 -19.08 6.38
CA ARG A 97 -14.30 -19.64 5.09
C ARG A 97 -15.24 -19.36 3.94
N ARG A 98 -16.55 -19.37 4.19
CA ARG A 98 -17.55 -19.24 3.12
C ARG A 98 -17.84 -17.79 2.77
N ARG A 99 -17.88 -16.90 3.76
CA ARG A 99 -18.41 -15.54 3.63
C ARG A 99 -17.34 -14.45 3.66
N LEU A 100 -16.22 -14.70 4.33
CA LEU A 100 -15.17 -13.70 4.54
C LEU A 100 -13.93 -13.97 3.67
N LEU A 101 -13.34 -15.17 3.81
CA LEU A 101 -12.04 -15.47 3.19
C LEU A 101 -12.01 -15.25 1.67
N PRO A 102 -13.00 -15.67 0.85
CA PRO A 102 -12.85 -15.59 -0.60
C PRO A 102 -12.62 -14.16 -1.10
N ASN A 103 -13.37 -13.19 -0.57
CA ASN A 103 -13.23 -11.80 -0.98
C ASN A 103 -12.03 -11.12 -0.31
N TYR A 104 -11.76 -11.46 0.96
CA TYR A 104 -10.60 -10.92 1.68
C TYR A 104 -9.27 -11.38 1.05
N GLU A 105 -9.15 -12.66 0.72
CA GLU A 105 -7.97 -13.24 0.09
C GLU A 105 -7.70 -12.63 -1.28
N ALA A 106 -8.75 -12.46 -2.10
CA ALA A 106 -8.64 -11.80 -3.38
C ALA A 106 -8.15 -10.35 -3.25
N ALA A 107 -8.70 -9.59 -2.29
CA ALA A 107 -8.28 -8.21 -2.05
C ALA A 107 -6.86 -8.12 -1.47
N LEU A 108 -6.47 -9.03 -0.57
CA LEU A 108 -5.12 -9.08 0.00
C LEU A 108 -4.08 -9.37 -1.10
N HIS A 109 -4.37 -10.33 -1.99
CA HIS A 109 -3.50 -10.65 -3.12
C HIS A 109 -3.37 -9.46 -4.09
N ALA A 110 -4.51 -8.89 -4.50
CA ALA A 110 -4.51 -7.72 -5.40
C ALA A 110 -3.78 -6.51 -4.81
N ALA A 111 -3.92 -6.27 -3.51
CA ALA A 111 -3.23 -5.18 -2.83
C ALA A 111 -1.71 -5.40 -2.76
N TRP A 112 -1.27 -6.65 -2.62
CA TRP A 112 0.15 -6.98 -2.72
C TRP A 112 0.69 -6.76 -4.13
N ASP A 113 -0.04 -7.18 -5.17
CA ASP A 113 0.37 -6.97 -6.55
C ASP A 113 0.50 -5.47 -6.88
N GLU A 114 -0.48 -4.66 -6.49
CA GLU A 114 -0.44 -3.21 -6.66
C GLU A 114 0.70 -2.58 -5.87
N LYS A 115 0.96 -3.05 -4.64
CA LYS A 115 2.10 -2.59 -3.86
C LYS A 115 3.43 -2.91 -4.56
N HIS A 116 3.61 -4.14 -5.06
CA HIS A 116 4.84 -4.52 -5.76
C HIS A 116 5.03 -3.70 -7.04
N ALA A 117 3.95 -3.43 -7.79
CA ALA A 117 4.00 -2.55 -8.95
C ALA A 117 4.41 -1.13 -8.56
N SER A 118 3.81 -0.58 -7.50
CA SER A 118 4.14 0.74 -6.95
C SER A 118 5.59 0.85 -6.49
N ASP A 119 6.09 -0.16 -5.77
CA ASP A 119 7.48 -0.24 -5.32
C ASP A 119 8.45 -0.32 -6.52
N GLY A 120 8.10 -1.08 -7.56
CA GLY A 120 8.88 -1.15 -8.79
C GLY A 120 8.97 0.20 -9.52
N ILE A 121 7.85 0.93 -9.61
CA ILE A 121 7.83 2.29 -10.18
C ILE A 121 8.68 3.26 -9.34
N ALA A 122 8.59 3.17 -8.01
CA ALA A 122 9.39 4.00 -7.11
C ALA A 122 10.89 3.72 -7.26
N ALA A 123 11.29 2.45 -7.32
CA ALA A 123 12.68 2.04 -7.52
C ALA A 123 13.23 2.49 -8.89
N ALA A 124 12.44 2.36 -9.96
CA ALA A 124 12.84 2.83 -11.28
C ALA A 124 13.03 4.36 -11.32
N ARG A 125 12.11 5.10 -10.69
CA ARG A 125 12.21 6.56 -10.55
C ARG A 125 13.45 6.97 -9.76
N GLU A 126 13.74 6.27 -8.67
CA GLU A 126 14.92 6.49 -7.82
C GLU A 126 16.22 6.33 -8.63
N GLN A 127 16.33 5.26 -9.42
CA GLN A 127 17.49 5.02 -10.29
C GLN A 127 17.64 6.09 -11.37
N LEU A 128 16.53 6.51 -11.99
CA LEU A 128 16.53 7.57 -12.99
C LEU A 128 16.95 8.92 -12.37
N ALA A 129 16.42 9.24 -11.19
CA ALA A 129 16.76 10.45 -10.46
C ALA A 129 18.25 10.51 -10.10
N ALA A 130 18.82 9.40 -9.62
CA ALA A 130 20.27 9.29 -9.38
C ALA A 130 21.09 9.51 -10.66
N THR A 131 20.66 8.92 -11.77
CA THR A 131 21.33 9.08 -13.08
C THR A 131 21.30 10.53 -13.55
N VAL A 132 20.14 11.19 -13.45
CA VAL A 132 19.98 12.60 -13.82
C VAL A 132 20.87 13.50 -12.96
N ALA A 133 20.86 13.31 -11.64
CA ALA A 133 21.69 14.09 -10.73
C ALA A 133 23.19 13.98 -11.07
N ALA A 134 23.67 12.74 -11.30
CA ALA A 134 25.06 12.49 -11.68
C ALA A 134 25.42 13.15 -13.03
N ARG A 135 24.52 13.11 -14.03
CA ARG A 135 24.73 13.74 -15.34
C ARG A 135 24.73 15.27 -15.28
N LEU A 136 23.94 15.85 -14.39
CA LEU A 136 23.92 17.29 -14.14
C LEU A 136 25.08 17.76 -13.25
N GLY A 137 25.82 16.82 -12.63
CA GLY A 137 26.89 17.14 -11.68
C GLY A 137 26.38 17.76 -10.37
N VAL A 138 25.12 17.50 -10.01
CA VAL A 138 24.49 18.05 -8.80
C VAL A 138 24.53 17.02 -7.68
N GLN A 139 24.73 17.50 -6.45
CA GLN A 139 24.62 16.64 -5.29
C GLN A 139 23.15 16.34 -5.03
N ARG A 140 22.82 15.04 -4.94
CA ARG A 140 21.49 14.55 -4.58
C ARG A 140 21.39 14.35 -3.08
N GLN A 141 20.31 14.82 -2.47
CA GLN A 141 19.95 14.50 -1.09
C GLN A 141 18.79 13.51 -1.10
N ASP A 142 18.89 12.45 -0.29
CA ASP A 142 17.85 11.44 -0.09
C ASP A 142 17.11 11.02 -1.38
N GLN A 143 15.78 11.10 -1.37
CA GLN A 143 14.88 10.75 -2.47
C GLN A 143 14.55 11.96 -3.37
N ASP A 144 15.45 12.95 -3.45
CA ASP A 144 15.23 14.09 -4.32
C ASP A 144 15.02 13.62 -5.76
N THR A 145 13.98 14.16 -6.38
CA THR A 145 13.64 13.92 -7.79
C THR A 145 13.56 15.22 -8.57
N ASP A 146 14.07 16.29 -7.96
CA ASP A 146 13.97 17.64 -8.47
C ASP A 146 15.33 18.31 -8.34
N PHE A 147 15.92 18.63 -9.49
CA PHE A 147 17.33 18.97 -9.57
C PHE A 147 17.50 20.32 -10.23
N HIS A 148 18.17 21.23 -9.53
CA HIS A 148 18.58 22.52 -10.08
C HIS A 148 20.02 22.44 -10.56
N PHE A 149 20.29 22.92 -11.77
CA PHE A 149 21.64 22.90 -12.35
C PHE A 149 22.05 24.27 -12.91
N GLY A 150 23.36 24.48 -12.97
CA GLY A 150 23.96 25.77 -13.34
C GLY A 150 23.78 26.84 -12.27
N THR A 151 24.36 28.01 -12.50
CA THR A 151 24.15 29.20 -11.69
C THR A 151 23.59 30.31 -12.57
N VAL A 152 22.92 31.29 -11.96
CA VAL A 152 22.38 32.45 -12.71
C VAL A 152 23.49 33.16 -13.48
N ASP A 153 24.70 33.23 -12.90
CA ASP A 153 25.87 33.89 -13.47
C ASP A 153 26.57 33.08 -14.57
N ALA A 154 26.32 31.76 -14.65
CA ALA A 154 26.88 30.89 -15.68
C ALA A 154 26.17 31.00 -17.04
N GLY A 155 25.14 31.85 -17.15
CA GLY A 155 24.36 32.08 -18.38
C GLY A 155 23.28 31.03 -18.62
N VAL A 156 23.59 29.73 -18.50
CA VAL A 156 22.61 28.64 -18.63
C VAL A 156 22.37 27.97 -17.27
N HIS A 157 21.10 27.93 -16.85
CA HIS A 157 20.69 27.26 -15.61
C HIS A 157 19.26 26.73 -15.75
N GLY A 158 18.87 25.78 -14.90
CA GLY A 158 17.57 25.16 -15.03
C GLY A 158 17.19 24.24 -13.89
N ARG A 159 16.08 23.53 -14.12
CA ARG A 159 15.47 22.56 -13.23
C ARG A 159 15.03 21.33 -14.02
N VAL A 160 15.22 20.15 -13.44
CA VAL A 160 14.74 18.87 -13.98
C VAL A 160 13.93 18.16 -12.91
N CYS A 161 12.66 17.87 -13.20
CA CYS A 161 11.79 17.11 -12.31
C CYS A 161 11.52 15.72 -12.89
N VAL A 162 12.03 14.69 -12.21
CA VAL A 162 11.85 13.27 -12.55
C VAL A 162 10.52 12.78 -11.98
N ARG A 163 9.56 12.54 -12.86
CA ARG A 163 8.20 12.10 -12.51
C ARG A 163 8.13 10.57 -12.35
N PRO A 164 7.20 10.05 -11.54
CA PRO A 164 6.97 8.61 -11.43
C PRO A 164 6.33 8.01 -12.69
N GLY A 165 6.59 6.73 -12.93
CA GLY A 165 5.90 5.90 -13.91
C GLY A 165 6.18 6.30 -15.36
N ALA A 166 5.17 6.20 -16.21
CA ALA A 166 5.23 6.55 -17.64
C ALA A 166 5.03 8.04 -17.92
N SER A 167 4.98 8.89 -16.88
CA SER A 167 4.82 10.33 -17.08
C SER A 167 6.10 10.96 -17.58
N ASP A 168 5.96 11.90 -18.52
CA ASP A 168 7.09 12.67 -19.03
C ASP A 168 7.79 13.43 -17.89
N SER A 169 9.12 13.37 -17.89
CA SER A 169 9.93 14.21 -17.01
C SER A 169 9.98 15.63 -17.56
N VAL A 170 9.96 16.63 -16.67
CA VAL A 170 9.83 18.04 -17.07
C VAL A 170 11.16 18.76 -16.89
N PHE A 171 11.63 19.40 -17.97
CA PHE A 171 12.80 20.26 -17.99
C PHE A 171 12.38 21.73 -18.08
N THR A 172 12.97 22.58 -17.26
CA THR A 172 12.87 24.04 -17.40
C THR A 172 14.27 24.61 -17.49
N VAL A 173 14.60 25.26 -18.61
CA VAL A 173 15.96 25.79 -18.86
C VAL A 173 15.86 27.28 -19.18
N ARG A 174 16.72 28.06 -18.54
CA ARG A 174 16.94 29.48 -18.83
C ARG A 174 18.26 29.61 -19.59
N VAL A 175 18.20 30.31 -20.71
CA VAL A 175 19.31 30.48 -21.66
C VAL A 175 19.44 31.96 -22.00
N PRO A 176 20.65 32.48 -22.22
CA PRO A 176 20.84 33.85 -22.70
C PRO A 176 20.14 34.08 -24.04
N HIS A 177 19.59 35.28 -24.23
CA HIS A 177 18.78 35.61 -25.41
C HIS A 177 19.53 35.38 -26.73
N ASP A 178 20.82 35.75 -26.78
CA ASP A 178 21.71 35.59 -27.94
C ASP A 178 22.07 34.13 -28.26
N ARG A 179 21.79 33.20 -27.34
CA ARG A 179 22.08 31.76 -27.47
C ARG A 179 20.85 30.90 -27.75
N VAL A 180 19.65 31.47 -27.77
CA VAL A 180 18.39 30.71 -27.88
C VAL A 180 18.31 29.88 -29.17
N ALA A 181 18.77 30.41 -30.30
CA ALA A 181 18.74 29.72 -31.59
C ALA A 181 19.69 28.50 -31.60
N GLU A 182 20.87 28.64 -30.98
CA GLU A 182 21.84 27.56 -30.85
C GLU A 182 21.30 26.44 -29.94
N PHE A 183 20.67 26.80 -28.82
CA PHE A 183 20.04 25.86 -27.90
C PHE A 183 18.86 25.12 -28.55
N ALA A 184 17.99 25.82 -29.28
CA ALA A 184 16.86 25.20 -30.00
C ALA A 184 17.35 24.15 -31.02
N ARG A 185 18.46 24.42 -31.71
CA ARG A 185 19.07 23.45 -32.64
C ARG A 185 19.58 22.19 -31.93
N LEU A 186 20.20 22.33 -30.75
CA LEU A 186 20.66 21.20 -29.94
C LEU A 186 19.49 20.33 -29.46
N LEU A 187 18.39 20.95 -29.02
CA LEU A 187 17.18 20.21 -28.63
C LEU A 187 16.56 19.44 -29.80
N ALA A 188 16.50 20.04 -30.99
CA ALA A 188 15.96 19.39 -32.18
C ALA A 188 16.73 18.10 -32.56
N THR A 189 18.04 18.08 -32.33
CA THR A 189 18.86 16.87 -32.56
C THR A 189 18.64 15.76 -31.54
N PHE A 190 18.21 16.09 -30.32
CA PHE A 190 17.98 15.10 -29.26
C PHE A 190 16.78 14.19 -29.57
N GLY A 191 15.71 14.73 -30.16
CA GLY A 191 14.51 13.97 -30.53
C GLY A 191 14.66 13.06 -31.76
N HIS A 192 15.82 13.08 -32.42
CA HIS A 192 16.10 12.33 -33.66
C HIS A 192 17.33 11.41 -33.51
N LEU A 193 17.79 11.15 -32.29
CA LEU A 193 18.80 10.13 -32.04
C LEU A 193 18.21 8.74 -32.41
N PRO A 194 18.89 7.96 -33.28
CA PRO A 194 18.42 6.63 -33.70
C PRO A 194 18.40 5.61 -32.57
#